data_AF-A0AAW3FKK2-F1
#
_entry.id   AF-A0AAW3FKK2-F1
#
_cell.length_a   1.000
_cell.length_b   1.000
_cell.length_c   1.000
_cell.angle_alpha   90.00
_cell.angle_beta   90.00
_cell.angle_gamma   90.00
#
_symmetry.space_group_name_H-M   'P 1'
#
loop_
_entity.id
_entity.type
_entity.pdbx_description
1 polymer ?
#
loop_
_entity_poly.entity_id
_entity_poly.type
_entity_poly.pdbx_seq_one_letter_code
_entity_poly.pdbx_strand_id
1 'polypeptide(L)'
;MRKKKYISQRTRATHTYSFYRQRRNDPNWRADYLAARVCRQRHILISLIIILVLILIGVIGYRNRVVTLLNGSETTSQVTTVKNASGEDSIKDSTKQSVSNEQTKTIDNVQKTVTISDYQRYSAYSGEYGSETQTCSLDFATGELMTTGPQKQQVFYFDKVMLHPDKSLVINMHGNYHYNAYDGKGERYRLVHLSVLFAPRDQKITQNWQTGKSLEDGTNTAVNRFSIALSNDGGKVFQMSPAYTAFETNQTKGDTLAVIYSEAN
;
A
#
# COMPACT_ATOMS: atom_id res chain seq x y z
N MET A 1 -3.24 31.07 1.77
CA MET A 1 -1.86 30.73 1.31
C MET A 1 -1.66 31.17 -0.13
N ARG A 2 -0.61 31.96 -0.44
CA ARG A 2 -0.30 32.36 -1.83
C ARG A 2 0.20 31.15 -2.63
N LYS A 3 -0.40 30.86 -3.78
CA LYS A 3 0.02 29.74 -4.65
C LYS A 3 1.41 30.02 -5.23
N LYS A 4 2.36 29.08 -5.11
CA LYS A 4 3.70 29.19 -5.71
C LYS A 4 3.59 29.41 -7.23
N LYS A 5 4.36 30.38 -7.73
CA LYS A 5 4.45 30.74 -9.15
C LYS A 5 5.84 30.38 -9.68
N TYR A 6 5.90 30.07 -10.96
CA TYR A 6 7.08 29.67 -11.70
C TYR A 6 7.21 30.55 -12.94
N ILE A 7 8.41 31.05 -13.21
CA ILE A 7 8.68 31.92 -14.35
C ILE A 7 8.68 31.12 -15.66
N SER A 8 8.00 31.61 -16.68
CA SER A 8 8.06 31.07 -18.04
C SER A 8 9.34 31.58 -18.69
N GLN A 9 10.14 30.69 -19.27
CA GLN A 9 11.34 31.08 -20.02
C GLN A 9 10.98 31.79 -21.32
N ARG A 10 9.80 31.47 -21.88
CA ARG A 10 9.31 32.01 -23.14
C ARG A 10 8.74 33.42 -23.01
N THR A 11 7.86 33.63 -22.03
CA THR A 11 7.13 34.90 -21.88
C THR A 11 7.71 35.79 -20.78
N ARG A 12 8.65 35.28 -19.98
CA ARG A 12 9.19 35.91 -18.76
C ARG A 12 8.13 36.27 -17.70
N ALA A 13 6.88 35.87 -17.91
CA ALA A 13 5.78 36.04 -16.98
C ALA A 13 5.76 34.91 -15.94
N THR A 14 5.22 35.18 -14.76
CA THR A 14 5.12 34.18 -13.68
C THR A 14 3.72 33.59 -13.61
N HIS A 15 3.62 32.26 -13.72
CA HIS A 15 2.36 31.53 -13.70
C HIS A 15 2.35 30.44 -12.64
N THR A 16 1.16 30.03 -12.20
CA THR A 16 1.03 28.93 -11.24
C THR A 16 1.26 27.58 -11.92
N TYR A 17 1.60 26.55 -11.14
CA TYR A 17 1.74 25.20 -11.70
C TYR A 17 0.46 24.70 -12.41
N SER A 18 -0.73 25.08 -11.92
CA SER A 18 -2.00 24.72 -12.56
C SER A 18 -2.13 25.26 -13.98
N PHE A 19 -1.60 26.47 -14.24
CA PHE A 19 -1.59 27.08 -15.57
C PHE A 19 -0.74 26.26 -16.56
N TYR A 20 0.43 25.80 -16.14
CA TYR A 20 1.30 24.94 -16.95
C TYR A 20 0.72 23.53 -17.12
N ARG A 21 0.10 22.97 -16.07
CA ARG A 21 -0.52 21.63 -16.11
C ARG A 21 -1.66 21.53 -17.13
N GLN A 22 -2.47 22.58 -17.26
CA GLN A 22 -3.55 22.65 -18.26
C GLN A 22 -3.00 22.68 -19.70
N ARG A 23 -1.76 23.15 -19.89
CA ARG A 23 -1.09 23.29 -21.20
C ARG A 23 -0.04 22.20 -21.45
N ARG A 24 -0.10 21.08 -20.73
CA ARG A 24 0.88 19.97 -20.83
C ARG A 24 0.99 19.36 -22.24
N ASN A 25 -0.09 19.45 -23.02
CA ASN A 25 -0.17 18.92 -24.38
C ASN A 25 0.08 19.99 -25.44
N ASP A 26 0.25 21.26 -25.07
CA ASP A 26 0.60 22.32 -26.01
C ASP A 26 2.12 22.30 -26.24
N PRO A 27 2.60 22.05 -27.49
CA PRO A 27 4.02 21.98 -27.79
C PRO A 27 4.76 23.28 -27.42
N ASN A 28 4.08 24.43 -27.46
CA ASN A 28 4.66 25.72 -27.14
C ASN A 28 4.90 25.96 -25.64
N TRP A 29 4.24 25.18 -24.78
CA TRP A 29 4.33 25.32 -23.32
C TRP A 29 4.93 24.10 -22.63
N ARG A 30 5.24 23.04 -23.39
CA ARG A 30 5.74 21.78 -22.85
C ARG A 30 7.07 21.95 -22.12
N ALA A 31 7.99 22.76 -22.65
CA ALA A 31 9.27 23.05 -22.01
C ALA A 31 9.11 23.79 -20.67
N ASP A 32 8.27 24.83 -20.64
CA ASP A 32 7.97 25.58 -19.41
C ASP A 32 7.24 24.72 -18.36
N TYR A 33 6.35 23.83 -18.81
CA TYR A 33 5.70 22.85 -17.94
C TYR A 33 6.71 21.88 -17.30
N LEU A 34 7.63 21.34 -18.11
CA LEU A 34 8.70 20.46 -17.60
C LEU A 34 9.62 21.20 -16.62
N ALA A 35 9.99 22.44 -16.90
CA ALA A 35 10.81 23.26 -16.00
C ALA A 35 10.09 23.55 -14.66
N ALA A 36 8.81 23.95 -14.72
CA ALA A 36 8.00 24.16 -13.52
C ALA A 36 7.80 22.86 -12.72
N ARG A 37 7.70 21.72 -13.41
CA ARG A 37 7.61 20.37 -12.80
C ARG A 37 8.90 20.03 -12.05
N VAL A 38 10.06 20.16 -12.68
CA VAL A 38 11.36 19.87 -12.05
C VAL A 38 11.63 20.76 -10.84
N CYS A 39 11.32 22.06 -10.95
CA CYS A 39 11.48 23.00 -9.84
C CYS A 39 10.61 22.61 -8.63
N ARG A 40 9.37 22.18 -8.87
CA ARG A 40 8.48 21.70 -7.82
C ARG A 40 8.96 20.38 -7.21
N GLN A 41 9.45 19.45 -8.03
CA GLN A 41 10.01 18.16 -7.59
C GLN A 41 11.21 18.35 -6.67
N ARG A 42 12.16 19.23 -7.03
CA ARG A 42 13.33 19.54 -6.20
C ARG A 42 12.94 20.05 -4.81
N HIS A 43 11.95 20.95 -4.74
CA HIS A 43 11.49 21.45 -3.45
C HIS A 43 10.87 20.36 -2.56
N ILE A 44 10.04 19.50 -3.12
CA ILE A 44 9.41 18.40 -2.36
C ILE A 44 10.49 17.42 -1.87
N LEU A 45 11.43 17.07 -2.73
CA LEU A 45 12.52 16.13 -2.40
C LEU A 45 13.44 16.69 -1.30
N ILE A 46 13.80 17.98 -1.38
CA ILE A 46 14.60 18.64 -0.32
C ILE A 46 13.82 18.67 1.00
N SER A 47 12.52 19.01 0.98
CA SER A 47 11.70 18.99 2.19
C SER A 47 11.59 17.60 2.82
N LEU A 48 11.46 16.55 2.01
CA LEU A 48 11.47 15.17 2.48
C LEU A 48 12.80 14.77 3.13
N ILE A 49 13.93 15.12 2.50
CA ILE A 49 15.27 14.87 3.06
C ILE A 49 15.43 15.55 4.42
N ILE A 50 14.99 16.80 4.56
CA ILE A 50 15.07 17.53 5.83
C ILE A 50 14.24 16.83 6.92
N ILE A 51 13.02 16.39 6.60
CA ILE A 51 12.16 15.67 7.55
C ILE A 51 12.82 14.34 7.97
N LEU A 52 13.38 13.60 7.02
CA LEU A 52 14.08 12.33 7.29
C LEU A 52 15.28 12.55 8.23
N VAL A 53 16.08 13.59 8.00
CA VAL A 53 17.22 13.94 8.85
C VAL A 53 16.77 14.30 10.27
N LEU A 54 15.67 15.06 10.41
CA LEU A 54 15.12 15.40 11.73
C LEU A 54 14.64 14.15 12.50
N ILE A 55 14.00 13.21 11.81
CA ILE A 55 13.58 11.93 12.41
C ILE A 55 14.81 11.13 12.85
N LEU A 56 15.84 11.04 12.01
CA LEU A 56 17.07 10.30 12.32
C LEU A 56 17.78 10.86 13.55
N ILE A 57 17.91 12.20 13.63
CA ILE A 57 18.49 12.88 14.79
C ILE A 57 17.65 12.61 16.05
N GLY A 58 16.31 12.63 15.93
CA GLY A 58 15.40 12.31 17.04
C GLY A 58 15.58 10.88 17.55
N VAL A 59 15.71 9.90 16.66
CA VAL A 59 15.90 8.49 17.02
C VAL A 59 17.26 8.26 17.69
N ILE A 60 18.33 8.88 17.18
CA ILE A 60 19.68 8.78 17.78
C ILE A 60 19.69 9.44 19.16
N GLY A 61 19.10 10.63 19.29
CA GLY A 61 18.99 11.34 20.57
C GLY A 61 18.17 10.57 21.61
N TYR A 62 17.08 9.90 21.20
CA TYR A 62 16.26 9.07 22.07
C TYR A 62 16.99 7.80 22.53
N ARG A 63 17.68 7.10 21.61
CA ARG A 63 18.46 5.90 21.94
C ARG A 63 19.57 6.19 22.94
N ASN A 64 20.27 7.31 22.80
CA ASN A 64 21.33 7.69 23.74
C ASN A 64 20.80 7.98 25.15
N ARG A 65 19.55 8.47 25.31
CA ARG A 65 18.93 8.65 26.63
C ARG A 65 18.43 7.36 27.27
N VAL A 66 17.93 6.40 26.49
CA VAL A 66 17.43 5.12 27.02
C VAL A 66 18.58 4.23 27.51
N VAL A 67 19.72 4.25 26.81
CA VAL A 67 20.92 3.50 27.23
C VAL A 67 21.53 4.06 28.52
N THR A 68 21.39 5.36 28.81
CA THR A 68 21.85 5.94 30.09
C THR A 68 20.94 5.59 31.28
N LEU A 69 19.66 5.29 31.04
CA LEU A 69 18.71 4.91 32.10
C LEU A 69 18.76 3.42 32.47
N LEU A 70 19.17 2.55 31.55
CA LEU A 70 19.24 1.09 31.77
C LEU A 70 20.52 0.62 32.48
N ASN A 71 21.59 1.41 32.46
CA ASN A 71 22.86 1.07 33.14
C ASN A 71 22.95 1.61 34.59
N GLY A 72 21.85 2.11 35.15
CA GLY A 72 21.84 2.79 36.46
C GLY A 72 21.03 2.13 37.57
N SER A 73 20.58 0.88 37.42
CA SER A 73 19.77 0.21 38.46
C SER A 73 20.34 -1.16 38.81
N GLU A 74 21.35 -1.14 39.68
CA GLU A 74 21.61 -2.23 40.61
C GLU A 74 20.91 -1.90 41.94
N THR A 75 20.46 -2.94 42.66
CA THR A 75 20.29 -3.06 44.13
C THR A 75 18.91 -3.58 44.60
N THR A 76 18.88 -4.90 44.88
CA THR A 76 18.35 -5.56 46.09
C THR A 76 17.06 -6.40 46.04
N SER A 77 17.31 -7.66 46.41
CA SER A 77 16.48 -8.84 46.69
C SER A 77 15.27 -8.64 47.61
N GLN A 78 14.23 -9.44 47.38
CA GLN A 78 13.68 -10.29 48.45
C GLN A 78 12.99 -11.55 47.88
N VAL A 79 13.47 -12.70 48.35
CA VAL A 79 12.90 -14.04 48.17
C VAL A 79 11.82 -14.23 49.24
N THR A 80 10.67 -14.81 48.89
CA THR A 80 9.93 -15.70 49.81
C THR A 80 9.21 -16.78 49.01
N THR A 81 9.60 -18.01 49.31
CA THR A 81 9.08 -19.30 48.84
C THR A 81 7.78 -19.66 49.58
N VAL A 82 6.76 -20.21 48.90
CA VAL A 82 5.97 -21.34 49.44
C VAL A 82 5.49 -22.27 48.31
N LYS A 83 5.79 -23.57 48.47
CA LYS A 83 5.33 -24.75 47.74
C LYS A 83 3.84 -25.03 47.96
N ASN A 84 3.14 -25.60 46.97
CA ASN A 84 2.59 -26.96 47.08
C ASN A 84 1.98 -27.46 45.77
N ALA A 85 2.00 -28.79 45.62
CA ALA A 85 1.80 -29.56 44.41
C ALA A 85 0.48 -30.36 44.42
N SER A 86 0.16 -30.88 43.23
CA SER A 86 -0.50 -32.17 42.94
C SER A 86 -2.03 -32.25 42.91
N GLY A 87 -2.53 -32.87 41.83
CA GLY A 87 -3.88 -33.43 41.72
C GLY A 87 -4.38 -33.58 40.28
N GLU A 88 -3.99 -34.65 39.59
CA GLU A 88 -4.70 -35.23 38.43
C GLU A 88 -6.11 -35.69 38.86
N ASP A 89 -7.14 -35.54 38.02
CA ASP A 89 -7.74 -36.67 37.31
C ASP A 89 -8.84 -36.27 36.32
N SER A 90 -9.01 -37.13 35.32
CA SER A 90 -9.84 -37.02 34.11
C SER A 90 -11.22 -37.69 34.22
N ILE A 91 -12.29 -37.16 33.60
CA ILE A 91 -13.45 -37.95 33.09
C ILE A 91 -14.08 -37.30 31.83
N LYS A 92 -14.40 -38.16 30.84
CA LYS A 92 -15.08 -37.93 29.55
C LYS A 92 -16.62 -37.88 29.67
N ASP A 93 -17.25 -37.25 28.67
CA ASP A 93 -18.27 -37.81 27.75
C ASP A 93 -19.54 -36.96 27.53
N SER A 94 -20.19 -37.27 26.41
CA SER A 94 -20.96 -36.47 25.46
C SER A 94 -22.46 -36.36 25.76
N THR A 95 -23.17 -35.43 25.07
CA THR A 95 -24.36 -35.69 24.19
C THR A 95 -25.48 -34.64 24.25
N LYS A 96 -25.68 -33.98 23.08
CA LYS A 96 -26.92 -33.52 22.38
C LYS A 96 -27.99 -32.60 23.02
N GLN A 97 -28.14 -31.44 22.37
CA GLN A 97 -29.32 -30.95 21.61
C GLN A 97 -30.62 -30.62 22.34
N SER A 98 -31.03 -29.33 22.30
CA SER A 98 -32.37 -28.95 21.84
C SER A 98 -32.41 -27.47 21.40
N VAL A 99 -33.20 -27.25 20.36
CA VAL A 99 -33.44 -26.00 19.63
C VAL A 99 -34.60 -25.24 20.29
N SER A 100 -34.51 -23.92 20.39
CA SER A 100 -35.73 -23.08 20.39
C SER A 100 -35.53 -21.89 19.47
N ASN A 101 -36.40 -21.83 18.46
CA ASN A 101 -36.54 -20.75 17.50
C ASN A 101 -36.86 -19.43 18.21
N GLU A 102 -36.08 -18.39 17.95
CA GLU A 102 -36.62 -17.04 17.86
C GLU A 102 -36.25 -16.42 16.51
N GLN A 103 -37.32 -16.04 15.82
CA GLN A 103 -37.39 -15.67 14.44
C GLN A 103 -37.18 -14.16 14.35
N THR A 104 -35.94 -13.72 14.48
CA THR A 104 -35.57 -12.34 14.12
C THR A 104 -35.27 -12.35 12.63
N LYS A 105 -36.19 -11.80 11.82
CA LYS A 105 -35.92 -11.42 10.43
C LYS A 105 -34.89 -10.29 10.42
N THR A 106 -33.62 -10.61 10.61
CA THR A 106 -32.54 -9.76 10.15
C THR A 106 -32.39 -10.05 8.66
N ILE A 107 -32.84 -9.12 7.81
CA ILE A 107 -32.38 -9.08 6.42
C ILE A 107 -30.93 -8.58 6.45
N ASP A 108 -30.07 -9.38 7.07
CA ASP A 108 -28.63 -9.24 6.94
C ASP A 108 -28.26 -10.00 5.68
N ASN A 109 -28.50 -9.34 4.54
CA ASN A 109 -27.83 -9.71 3.31
C ASN A 109 -26.37 -9.29 3.47
N VAL A 110 -25.63 -9.97 4.38
CA VAL A 110 -24.19 -9.83 4.52
C VAL A 110 -23.61 -10.38 3.23
N GLN A 111 -23.51 -9.52 2.22
CA GLN A 111 -22.69 -9.82 1.07
C GLN A 111 -21.30 -10.19 1.62
N LYS A 112 -20.82 -11.37 1.24
CA LYS A 112 -19.52 -11.88 1.67
C LYS A 112 -18.50 -11.64 0.57
N THR A 113 -17.22 -11.56 0.96
CA THR A 113 -16.12 -11.60 0.01
C THR A 113 -16.17 -12.89 -0.79
N VAL A 114 -16.09 -12.80 -2.11
CA VAL A 114 -16.11 -13.94 -3.03
C VAL A 114 -14.74 -14.08 -3.68
N THR A 115 -14.17 -15.30 -3.66
CA THR A 115 -12.98 -15.59 -4.47
C THR A 115 -13.41 -15.90 -5.89
N ILE A 116 -12.80 -15.23 -6.86
CA ILE A 116 -13.12 -15.35 -8.28
C ILE A 116 -12.12 -16.32 -8.93
N SER A 117 -12.65 -17.38 -9.55
CA SER A 117 -11.87 -18.33 -10.35
C SER A 117 -11.79 -17.92 -11.83
N ASP A 118 -12.88 -17.36 -12.36
CA ASP A 118 -12.99 -16.86 -13.73
C ASP A 118 -12.84 -15.33 -13.73
N TYR A 119 -11.61 -14.88 -13.49
CA TYR A 119 -11.31 -13.46 -13.40
C TYR A 119 -11.34 -12.79 -14.79
N GLN A 120 -11.35 -13.54 -15.89
CA GLN A 120 -11.49 -13.01 -17.25
C GLN A 120 -12.80 -12.22 -17.45
N ARG A 121 -13.84 -12.55 -16.68
CA ARG A 121 -15.11 -11.80 -16.64
C ARG A 121 -14.98 -10.37 -16.11
N TYR A 122 -13.83 -10.03 -15.53
CA TYR A 122 -13.47 -8.73 -15.00
C TYR A 122 -12.58 -7.96 -15.98
N SER A 123 -12.57 -8.32 -17.28
CA SER A 123 -11.81 -7.65 -18.34
C SER A 123 -12.08 -6.15 -18.44
N ALA A 124 -13.26 -5.68 -18.05
CA ALA A 124 -13.60 -4.24 -17.97
C ALA A 124 -12.75 -3.47 -16.95
N TYR A 125 -12.09 -4.16 -16.03
CA TYR A 125 -11.13 -3.60 -15.08
C TYR A 125 -9.70 -3.65 -15.59
N SER A 126 -9.46 -4.16 -16.79
CA SER A 126 -8.13 -4.09 -17.42
C SER A 126 -7.81 -2.67 -17.85
N GLY A 127 -6.52 -2.33 -17.93
CA GLY A 127 -6.05 -1.05 -18.42
C GLY A 127 -4.83 -0.52 -17.69
N GLU A 128 -4.46 0.72 -18.01
CA GLU A 128 -3.34 1.40 -17.37
C GLU A 128 -3.76 2.13 -16.09
N TYR A 129 -2.97 1.89 -15.05
CA TYR A 129 -3.12 2.40 -13.70
C TYR A 129 -1.82 3.07 -13.31
N GLY A 130 -1.84 4.25 -12.69
CA GLY A 130 -0.57 4.86 -12.30
C GLY A 130 -0.60 6.20 -11.62
N SER A 131 0.60 6.61 -11.23
CA SER A 131 0.99 7.88 -10.63
C SER A 131 1.79 8.74 -11.60
N GLU A 132 2.34 9.86 -11.13
CA GLU A 132 3.25 10.70 -11.93
C GLU A 132 4.65 10.08 -12.12
N THR A 133 4.94 8.98 -11.40
CA THR A 133 6.26 8.36 -11.20
C THR A 133 6.28 6.89 -11.62
N GLN A 134 5.13 6.21 -11.65
CA GLN A 134 5.02 4.81 -12.03
C GLN A 134 3.66 4.52 -12.65
N THR A 135 3.65 3.75 -13.72
CA THR A 135 2.44 3.20 -14.33
C THR A 135 2.52 1.67 -14.28
N CYS A 136 1.38 1.01 -14.24
CA CYS A 136 1.23 -0.41 -14.40
C CYS A 136 0.03 -0.69 -15.31
N SER A 137 0.08 -1.78 -16.05
CA SER A 137 -1.04 -2.30 -16.83
C SER A 137 -1.57 -3.52 -16.12
N LEU A 138 -2.86 -3.54 -15.81
CA LEU A 138 -3.56 -4.70 -15.27
C LEU A 138 -4.34 -5.35 -16.40
N ASP A 139 -4.19 -6.66 -16.59
CA ASP A 139 -4.86 -7.41 -17.63
C ASP A 139 -5.55 -8.63 -17.02
N PHE A 140 -6.89 -8.57 -16.95
CA PHE A 140 -7.70 -9.68 -16.46
C PHE A 140 -7.89 -10.80 -17.50
N ALA A 141 -7.62 -10.56 -18.78
CA ALA A 141 -7.69 -11.62 -19.79
C ALA A 141 -6.53 -12.60 -19.63
N THR A 142 -5.32 -12.08 -19.39
CA THR A 142 -4.10 -12.88 -19.18
C THR A 142 -3.82 -13.19 -17.71
N GLY A 143 -4.41 -12.44 -16.78
CA GLY A 143 -4.17 -12.59 -15.34
C GLY A 143 -2.85 -11.97 -14.91
N GLU A 144 -2.47 -10.84 -15.51
CA GLU A 144 -1.16 -10.22 -15.34
C GLU A 144 -1.24 -8.77 -14.86
N LEU A 145 -0.21 -8.36 -14.12
CA LEU A 145 0.12 -6.95 -13.90
C LEU A 145 1.52 -6.71 -14.44
N MET A 146 1.65 -5.75 -15.34
CA MET A 146 2.91 -5.34 -15.92
C MET A 146 3.27 -3.94 -15.42
N THR A 147 4.50 -3.72 -15.00
CA THR A 147 4.97 -2.35 -14.71
C THR A 147 5.38 -1.66 -16.00
N THR A 148 5.03 -0.39 -16.12
CA THR A 148 5.36 0.45 -17.27
C THR A 148 6.11 1.68 -16.76
N GLY A 149 7.24 2.02 -17.40
CA GLY A 149 8.10 3.10 -16.94
C GLY A 149 9.51 3.03 -17.51
N PRO A 150 10.41 3.94 -17.11
CA PRO A 150 11.80 3.97 -17.60
C PRO A 150 12.67 2.83 -17.03
N GLN A 151 12.17 2.12 -16.01
CA GLN A 151 12.82 0.95 -15.45
C GLN A 151 12.47 -0.30 -16.26
N LYS A 152 13.25 -1.37 -16.09
CA LYS A 152 12.94 -2.67 -16.71
C LYS A 152 11.53 -3.10 -16.32
N GLN A 153 10.77 -3.50 -17.34
CA GLN A 153 9.41 -4.01 -17.18
C GLN A 153 9.42 -5.23 -16.26
N GLN A 154 8.52 -5.21 -15.29
CA GLN A 154 8.27 -6.30 -14.34
C GLN A 154 6.92 -6.91 -14.68
N VAL A 155 6.81 -8.23 -14.56
CA VAL A 155 5.56 -8.96 -14.81
C VAL A 155 5.21 -9.77 -13.57
N PHE A 156 3.95 -9.65 -13.15
CA PHE A 156 3.39 -10.35 -12.00
C PHE A 156 2.10 -11.06 -12.43
N TYR A 157 1.84 -12.24 -11.87
CA TYR A 157 0.73 -13.12 -12.24
C TYR A 157 -0.27 -13.25 -11.09
N PHE A 158 -1.55 -13.33 -11.41
CA PHE A 158 -2.63 -13.48 -10.42
C PHE A 158 -2.59 -14.85 -9.75
N ASP A 159 -2.53 -14.85 -8.43
CA ASP A 159 -2.73 -16.04 -7.59
C ASP A 159 -4.17 -16.18 -7.14
N LYS A 160 -4.77 -15.05 -6.74
CA LYS A 160 -6.11 -15.03 -6.14
C LYS A 160 -6.76 -13.67 -6.33
N VAL A 161 -7.97 -13.68 -6.87
CA VAL A 161 -8.81 -12.47 -6.99
C VAL A 161 -9.98 -12.59 -6.02
N MET A 162 -10.21 -11.56 -5.21
CA MET A 162 -11.28 -11.49 -4.22
C MET A 162 -12.14 -10.26 -4.48
N LEU A 163 -13.45 -10.45 -4.67
CA LEU A 163 -14.43 -9.37 -4.80
C LEU A 163 -15.13 -9.14 -3.46
N HIS A 164 -15.13 -7.89 -3.03
CA HIS A 164 -15.79 -7.46 -1.83
C HIS A 164 -17.22 -6.91 -2.10
N PRO A 165 -18.07 -6.83 -1.06
CA PRO A 165 -19.42 -6.27 -1.13
C PRO A 165 -19.50 -4.86 -1.74
N ASP A 166 -18.55 -4.00 -1.39
CA ASP A 166 -18.41 -2.62 -1.89
C ASP A 166 -17.87 -2.54 -3.33
N LYS A 167 -17.79 -3.68 -4.01
CA LYS A 167 -17.24 -3.87 -5.35
C LYS A 167 -15.76 -3.58 -5.49
N SER A 168 -15.04 -3.39 -4.37
CA SER A 168 -13.58 -3.39 -4.38
C SER A 168 -13.03 -4.80 -4.63
N LEU A 169 -11.82 -4.87 -5.18
CA LEU A 169 -11.12 -6.12 -5.46
C LEU A 169 -9.81 -6.15 -4.68
N VAL A 170 -9.43 -7.34 -4.20
CA VAL A 170 -8.09 -7.64 -3.73
C VAL A 170 -7.50 -8.72 -4.62
N ILE A 171 -6.34 -8.46 -5.20
CA ILE A 171 -5.66 -9.35 -6.14
C ILE A 171 -4.29 -9.70 -5.59
N ASN A 172 -4.11 -10.94 -5.14
CA ASN A 172 -2.80 -11.46 -4.73
C ASN A 172 -2.04 -11.96 -5.95
N MET A 173 -0.73 -11.73 -5.96
CA MET A 173 0.12 -11.95 -7.13
C MET A 173 1.54 -12.34 -6.75
N HIS A 174 2.25 -12.96 -7.69
CA HIS A 174 3.68 -13.21 -7.60
C HIS A 174 4.41 -12.87 -8.90
N GLY A 175 5.71 -12.61 -8.83
CA GLY A 175 6.51 -12.33 -10.02
C GLY A 175 8.00 -12.20 -9.70
N ASN A 176 8.83 -12.34 -10.73
CA ASN A 176 10.27 -12.11 -10.61
C ASN A 176 10.55 -10.62 -10.76
N TYR A 177 11.04 -10.02 -9.69
CA TYR A 177 11.45 -8.63 -9.66
C TYR A 177 12.92 -8.48 -10.06
N HIS A 178 13.16 -7.83 -11.18
CA HIS A 178 14.48 -7.53 -11.73
C HIS A 178 15.06 -6.24 -11.14
N TYR A 179 16.26 -6.31 -10.59
CA TYR A 179 16.97 -5.18 -9.98
C TYR A 179 18.48 -5.25 -10.27
N ASN A 180 19.14 -4.10 -10.27
CA ASN A 180 20.60 -4.04 -10.33
C ASN A 180 21.16 -4.08 -8.91
N ALA A 181 22.01 -5.07 -8.61
CA ALA A 181 22.64 -5.16 -7.31
C ALA A 181 23.76 -4.11 -7.16
N TYR A 182 23.86 -3.47 -5.99
CA TYR A 182 24.93 -2.50 -5.69
C TYR A 182 26.32 -3.14 -5.61
N ASP A 183 26.40 -4.48 -5.58
CA ASP A 183 27.64 -5.24 -5.54
C ASP A 183 28.38 -5.33 -6.88
N GLY A 184 27.86 -4.65 -7.92
CA GLY A 184 28.47 -4.60 -9.25
C GLY A 184 28.35 -5.90 -10.05
N LYS A 185 27.63 -6.91 -9.54
CA LYS A 185 27.47 -8.22 -10.21
C LYS A 185 26.37 -8.24 -11.26
N GLY A 186 25.92 -7.07 -11.71
CA GLY A 186 24.91 -6.91 -12.75
C GLY A 186 23.48 -7.13 -12.26
N GLU A 187 22.64 -7.54 -13.20
CA GLU A 187 21.20 -7.73 -12.97
C GLU A 187 20.94 -8.98 -12.11
N ARG A 188 20.06 -8.84 -11.13
CA ARG A 188 19.50 -9.94 -10.35
C ARG A 188 18.00 -9.96 -10.43
N TYR A 189 17.42 -11.11 -10.09
CA TYR A 189 15.99 -11.26 -9.90
C TYR A 189 15.69 -11.84 -8.53
N ARG A 190 14.55 -11.47 -7.97
CA ARG A 190 14.00 -12.01 -6.73
C ARG A 190 12.53 -12.32 -6.93
N LEU A 191 12.08 -13.50 -6.47
CA LEU A 191 10.65 -13.79 -6.39
C LEU A 191 10.00 -12.88 -5.34
N VAL A 192 8.98 -12.13 -5.76
CA VAL A 192 8.22 -11.22 -4.90
C VAL A 192 6.74 -11.60 -4.95
N HIS A 193 6.09 -11.53 -3.79
CA HIS A 193 4.65 -11.66 -3.65
C HIS A 193 4.07 -10.30 -3.27
N LEU A 194 3.07 -9.84 -4.02
CA LEU A 194 2.37 -8.58 -3.76
C LEU A 194 0.86 -8.76 -3.82
N SER A 195 0.13 -7.80 -3.27
CA SER A 195 -1.32 -7.74 -3.41
C SER A 195 -1.75 -6.34 -3.82
N VAL A 196 -2.78 -6.25 -4.65
CA VAL A 196 -3.35 -5.00 -5.12
C VAL A 196 -4.75 -4.84 -4.54
N LEU A 197 -4.98 -3.76 -3.81
CA LEU A 197 -6.32 -3.29 -3.45
C LEU A 197 -6.82 -2.35 -4.55
N PHE A 198 -7.98 -2.65 -5.10
CA PHE A 198 -8.54 -1.96 -6.25
C PHE A 198 -9.95 -1.46 -5.97
N ALA A 199 -10.24 -0.22 -6.35
CA ALA A 199 -11.58 0.35 -6.30
C ALA A 199 -12.01 0.85 -7.69
N PRO A 200 -13.15 0.36 -8.23
CA PRO A 200 -13.69 0.84 -9.49
C PRO A 200 -14.01 2.34 -9.47
N ARG A 201 -14.15 2.93 -10.67
CA ARG A 201 -14.84 4.20 -10.84
C ARG A 201 -16.21 4.16 -10.15
N ASP A 202 -16.60 5.28 -9.57
CA ASP A 202 -17.89 5.51 -8.89
C ASP A 202 -18.15 4.65 -7.64
N GLN A 203 -17.17 3.86 -7.19
CA GLN A 203 -17.26 3.07 -5.97
C GLN A 203 -16.42 3.67 -4.85
N LYS A 204 -16.70 3.36 -3.60
CA LYS A 204 -15.85 3.72 -2.45
C LYS A 204 -15.53 2.46 -1.69
N ILE A 205 -14.30 2.34 -1.20
CA ILE A 205 -13.98 1.28 -0.25
C ILE A 205 -14.63 1.65 1.08
N THR A 206 -15.42 0.75 1.64
CA THR A 206 -16.18 1.02 2.88
C THR A 206 -15.55 0.39 4.11
N GLN A 207 -14.63 -0.56 3.91
CA GLN A 207 -14.07 -1.35 5.00
C GLN A 207 -12.64 -1.81 4.69
N ASN A 208 -11.83 -1.94 5.72
CA ASN A 208 -10.63 -2.75 5.67
C ASN A 208 -11.01 -4.23 5.81
N TRP A 209 -10.98 -4.98 4.71
CA TRP A 209 -11.43 -6.37 4.65
C TRP A 209 -10.49 -7.38 5.34
N GLN A 210 -9.32 -6.96 5.83
CA GLN A 210 -8.48 -7.79 6.70
C GLN A 210 -8.87 -7.68 8.17
N THR A 211 -9.31 -6.50 8.61
CA THR A 211 -9.55 -6.20 10.03
C THR A 211 -11.02 -6.07 10.39
N GLY A 212 -11.91 -5.93 9.41
CA GLY A 212 -13.33 -5.67 9.64
C GLY A 212 -13.68 -4.21 9.94
N LYS A 213 -12.68 -3.33 10.08
CA LYS A 213 -12.91 -1.93 10.47
C LYS A 213 -13.49 -1.11 9.31
N SER A 214 -14.49 -0.28 9.61
CA SER A 214 -15.02 0.72 8.68
C SER A 214 -13.89 1.63 8.18
N LEU A 215 -13.98 2.03 6.92
CA LEU A 215 -12.99 2.86 6.24
C LEU A 215 -13.71 3.98 5.50
N GLU A 216 -13.21 5.21 5.64
CA GLU A 216 -13.67 6.35 4.85
C GLU A 216 -12.70 6.59 3.69
N ASP A 217 -13.08 6.16 2.49
CA ASP A 217 -12.26 6.33 1.30
C ASP A 217 -12.26 7.80 0.85
N GLY A 218 -11.13 8.49 1.01
CA GLY A 218 -10.94 9.91 0.69
C GLY A 218 -10.59 10.20 -0.79
N THR A 219 -10.52 9.18 -1.64
CA THR A 219 -10.03 9.33 -3.02
C THR A 219 -11.08 9.81 -4.02
N ASN A 220 -10.67 10.36 -5.16
CA ASN A 220 -11.60 10.77 -6.22
C ASN A 220 -12.14 9.57 -7.01
N THR A 221 -13.45 9.36 -7.00
CA THR A 221 -14.13 8.22 -7.64
C THR A 221 -14.29 8.34 -9.16
N ALA A 222 -13.95 9.48 -9.77
CA ALA A 222 -14.08 9.68 -11.22
C ALA A 222 -13.18 8.75 -12.07
N VAL A 223 -12.25 8.05 -11.42
CA VAL A 223 -11.31 7.10 -12.03
C VAL A 223 -11.23 5.83 -11.19
N ASN A 224 -10.84 4.74 -11.84
CA ASN A 224 -10.40 3.55 -11.12
C ASN A 224 -9.13 3.87 -10.32
N ARG A 225 -9.00 3.25 -9.14
CA ARG A 225 -7.92 3.52 -8.19
C ARG A 225 -7.36 2.22 -7.67
N PHE A 226 -6.09 2.22 -7.32
CA PHE A 226 -5.44 1.06 -6.74
C PHE A 226 -4.35 1.45 -5.75
N SER A 227 -3.99 0.52 -4.88
CA SER A 227 -2.79 0.58 -4.04
C SER A 227 -2.20 -0.81 -3.87
N ILE A 228 -0.88 -0.89 -3.71
CA ILE A 228 -0.13 -2.14 -3.58
C ILE A 228 0.21 -2.39 -2.11
N ALA A 229 0.29 -3.67 -1.74
CA ALA A 229 0.81 -4.20 -0.51
C ALA A 229 1.80 -5.34 -0.80
N LEU A 230 2.71 -5.63 0.12
CA LEU A 230 3.72 -6.69 -0.01
C LEU A 230 3.44 -7.84 0.96
N SER A 231 4.04 -8.99 0.65
CA SER A 231 4.12 -10.14 1.55
C SER A 231 5.58 -10.48 1.83
N ASN A 232 5.88 -10.69 3.11
CA ASN A 232 7.22 -11.02 3.61
C ASN A 232 7.38 -12.52 3.93
N ASP A 233 6.34 -13.32 3.69
CA ASP A 233 6.26 -14.74 4.09
C ASP A 233 5.91 -15.68 2.91
N GLY A 234 6.26 -15.25 1.69
CA GLY A 234 6.06 -16.05 0.48
C GLY A 234 4.61 -16.10 -0.01
N GLY A 235 3.86 -15.01 0.18
CA GLY A 235 2.48 -14.88 -0.29
C GLY A 235 1.43 -15.46 0.66
N LYS A 236 1.78 -15.83 1.90
CA LYS A 236 0.81 -16.37 2.87
C LYS A 236 0.01 -15.26 3.53
N VAL A 237 0.68 -14.16 3.92
CA VAL A 237 0.07 -12.97 4.50
C VAL A 237 0.54 -11.73 3.75
N PHE A 238 -0.42 -10.95 3.27
CA PHE A 238 -0.17 -9.64 2.67
C PHE A 238 -0.46 -8.54 3.69
N GLN A 239 0.47 -7.61 3.86
CA GLN A 239 0.31 -6.49 4.79
C GLN A 239 -0.51 -5.39 4.11
N MET A 240 -1.85 -5.50 4.10
CA MET A 240 -2.71 -4.57 3.32
C MET A 240 -2.94 -3.22 4.00
N SER A 241 -2.56 -3.04 5.26
CA SER A 241 -2.76 -1.78 5.99
C SER A 241 -2.28 -0.55 5.22
N PRO A 242 -1.07 -0.52 4.61
CA PRO A 242 -0.63 0.61 3.80
C PRO A 242 -1.52 0.86 2.59
N ALA A 243 -2.05 -0.20 1.96
CA ALA A 243 -2.93 -0.07 0.82
C ALA A 243 -4.27 0.57 1.22
N TYR A 244 -4.87 0.16 2.33
CA TYR A 244 -6.09 0.78 2.86
C TYR A 244 -5.85 2.23 3.29
N THR A 245 -4.75 2.53 3.98
CA THR A 245 -4.40 3.90 4.38
C THR A 245 -4.20 4.82 3.18
N ALA A 246 -3.71 4.31 2.04
CA ALA A 246 -3.61 5.09 0.81
C ALA A 246 -5.01 5.52 0.30
N PHE A 247 -6.05 4.71 0.46
CA PHE A 247 -7.43 5.08 0.13
C PHE A 247 -8.00 6.11 1.10
N GLU A 248 -7.74 5.98 2.39
CA GLU A 248 -8.18 6.98 3.39
C GLU A 248 -7.54 8.35 3.14
N THR A 249 -6.25 8.37 2.82
CA THR A 249 -5.46 9.61 2.71
C THR A 249 -5.41 10.21 1.31
N ASN A 250 -6.14 9.64 0.34
CA ASN A 250 -6.11 10.04 -1.07
C ASN A 250 -4.70 9.98 -1.70
N GLN A 251 -3.95 8.94 -1.35
CA GLN A 251 -2.60 8.66 -1.84
C GLN A 251 -2.55 7.41 -2.73
N THR A 252 -3.68 6.99 -3.30
CA THR A 252 -3.80 5.83 -4.19
C THR A 252 -3.16 6.06 -5.54
N LYS A 253 -1.83 6.04 -5.57
CA LYS A 253 -1.03 6.26 -6.78
C LYS A 253 0.33 5.59 -6.65
N GLY A 254 0.38 4.27 -6.86
CA GLY A 254 1.50 3.51 -7.44
C GLY A 254 2.93 3.70 -6.92
N ASP A 255 3.21 4.48 -5.87
CA ASP A 255 4.60 4.77 -5.43
C ASP A 255 5.26 3.59 -4.69
N THR A 256 4.63 2.41 -4.70
CA THR A 256 4.95 1.32 -3.78
C THR A 256 5.99 0.33 -4.30
N LEU A 257 6.35 0.29 -5.59
CA LEU A 257 7.44 -0.60 -6.04
C LEU A 257 8.83 -0.05 -5.68
N ALA A 258 8.95 1.24 -5.34
CA ALA A 258 10.17 1.77 -4.72
C ALA A 258 10.46 1.12 -3.35
N VAL A 259 9.43 0.61 -2.67
CA VAL A 259 9.57 -0.13 -1.40
C VAL A 259 10.19 -1.51 -1.65
N ILE A 260 9.85 -2.17 -2.77
CA ILE A 260 10.50 -3.42 -3.19
C ILE A 260 12.01 -3.19 -3.42
N TYR A 261 12.39 -2.03 -3.98
CA TYR A 261 13.81 -1.64 -4.11
C TYR A 261 14.51 -1.46 -2.76
N SER A 262 13.85 -0.89 -1.75
CA SER A 262 14.47 -0.66 -0.43
C SER A 262 14.56 -1.91 0.43
N GLU A 263 13.67 -2.89 0.25
CA GLU A 263 13.73 -4.18 0.98
C GLU A 263 14.57 -5.26 0.28
N ALA A 264 15.03 -4.98 -0.95
CA ALA A 264 15.95 -5.84 -1.70
C ALA A 264 17.44 -5.50 -1.45
N ASN A 265 17.73 -4.47 -0.66
CA ASN A 265 19.07 -4.02 -0.32
C ASN A 265 19.29 -3.98 1.20
#